data_AF-B1WVQ7-F1
#
_entry.id   AF-B1WVQ7-F1
#
_cell.length_a   1.000
_cell.length_b   1.000
_cell.length_c   1.000
_cell.angle_alpha   90.00
_cell.angle_beta   90.00
_cell.angle_gamma   90.00
#
_symmetry.space_group_name_H-M   'P 1'
#
loop_
_entity.id
_entity.type
_entity.pdbx_description
1 polymer ?
#
loop_
_entity_poly.entity_id
_entity_poly.type
_entity_poly.pdbx_seq_one_letter_code
_entity_poly.pdbx_strand_id
1 'polypeptide(L)' 'MLKMETANVAQSLNQENMGDYVAQLQLHMTLQARNLVPNLTHSGDPRQQLLQETQATVEKLASRQGISF' A
#
# COMPACT_ATOMS: atom_id res chain seq x y z
N MET A 1 25.16 7.80 33.63
CA MET A 1 25.60 7.71 32.21
C MET A 1 25.08 6.43 31.54
N LEU A 2 25.32 5.23 32.09
CA LEU A 2 24.86 3.93 31.53
C LEU A 2 23.32 3.76 31.30
N LYS A 3 22.47 4.47 32.05
CA LYS A 3 21.00 4.41 31.91
C LYS A 3 20.45 5.19 30.69
N MET A 4 21.16 6.23 30.23
CA MET A 4 20.73 7.00 29.06
C MET A 4 21.05 6.26 27.75
N GLU A 5 22.20 5.59 27.68
CA GLU A 5 22.62 4.82 26.51
C GLU A 5 21.68 3.63 26.24
N THR A 6 21.27 2.93 27.30
CA THR A 6 20.34 1.80 27.22
C THR A 6 18.93 2.20 26.79
N ALA A 7 18.45 3.38 27.21
CA ALA A 7 17.18 3.94 26.76
C ALA A 7 17.21 4.31 25.26
N ASN A 8 18.31 4.90 24.78
CA ASN A 8 18.48 5.25 23.36
C ASN A 8 18.51 4.01 22.46
N VAL A 9 19.24 2.97 22.85
CA VAL A 9 19.28 1.70 22.09
C VAL A 9 17.91 1.03 22.07
N ALA A 10 17.18 1.02 23.19
CA ALA A 10 15.83 0.46 23.26
C ALA A 10 14.82 1.23 22.40
N GLN A 11 14.92 2.57 22.31
CA GLN A 11 14.08 3.38 21.42
C GLN A 11 14.39 3.11 19.95
N SER A 12 15.67 3.01 19.57
CA SER A 12 16.08 2.70 18.21
C SER A 12 15.55 1.34 17.75
N LEU A 13 15.69 0.30 18.59
CA LEU A 13 15.17 -1.04 18.32
C LEU A 13 13.64 -1.07 18.21
N ASN A 14 12.94 -0.22 18.96
CA ASN A 14 11.48 -0.11 18.88
C ASN A 14 11.03 0.60 17.60
N GLN A 15 11.75 1.64 17.17
CA GLN A 15 11.52 2.33 15.90
C GLN A 15 11.75 1.43 14.69
N GLU A 16 12.81 0.62 14.69
CA GLU A 16 13.07 -0.35 13.61
C GLU A 16 11.97 -1.42 13.55
N ASN A 17 11.58 -2.00 14.70
CA ASN A 17 10.47 -2.97 14.75
C ASN A 17 9.12 -2.36 14.33
N MET A 18 8.85 -1.10 14.71
CA MET A 18 7.65 -0.39 14.25
C MET A 18 7.71 -0.09 12.76
N GLY A 19 8.87 0.27 12.22
CA GLY A 19 9.09 0.49 10.80
C GLY A 19 8.81 -0.77 9.98
N ASP A 20 9.37 -1.91 10.41
CA ASP A 20 9.14 -3.21 9.78
C ASP A 20 7.66 -3.62 9.85
N TYR A 21 7.00 -3.42 10.99
CA TYR A 21 5.57 -3.69 11.14
C TYR A 21 4.71 -2.81 10.24
N VAL A 22 5.01 -1.51 10.17
CA VAL A 22 4.28 -0.57 9.31
C VAL A 22 4.50 -0.91 7.84
N ALA A 23 5.71 -1.28 7.42
CA ALA A 23 5.99 -1.70 6.06
C ALA A 23 5.21 -2.98 5.69
N GLN A 24 5.18 -3.97 6.58
CA GLN A 24 4.40 -5.19 6.39
C GLN A 24 2.89 -4.91 6.33
N LEU A 25 2.38 -4.04 7.21
CA LEU A 25 0.98 -3.63 7.22
C LEU A 25 0.62 -2.85 5.95
N GLN A 26 1.48 -1.92 5.52
CA GLN A 26 1.28 -1.16 4.28
C GLN A 26 1.24 -2.06 3.06
N LEU A 27 2.13 -3.06 2.98
CA LEU A 27 2.10 -4.07 1.93
C LEU A 27 0.79 -4.87 1.99
N HIS A 28 0.41 -5.36 3.17
CA HIS A 28 -0.83 -6.11 3.36
C HIS A 28 -2.07 -5.30 2.94
N MET A 29 -2.17 -4.05 3.39
CA MET A 29 -3.25 -3.12 3.05
C MET A 29 -3.28 -2.81 1.55
N THR A 30 -2.11 -2.67 0.91
CA THR A 30 -2.01 -2.46 -0.54
C THR A 30 -2.52 -3.66 -1.32
N LEU A 31 -2.16 -4.88 -0.91
CA LEU A 31 -2.65 -6.12 -1.51
C LEU A 31 -4.16 -6.30 -1.28
N GLN A 32 -4.65 -5.99 -0.08
CA GLN A 32 -6.07 -6.01 0.24
C GLN A 32 -6.87 -5.00 -0.60
N ALA A 33 -6.35 -3.77 -0.77
CA ALA A 33 -6.97 -2.75 -1.60
C ALA A 33 -7.11 -3.20 -3.07
N ARG A 34 -6.13 -3.94 -3.61
CA ARG A 34 -6.23 -4.54 -4.95
C ARG A 34 -7.35 -5.57 -5.05
N ASN A 35 -7.59 -6.36 -3.99
CA ASN A 35 -8.69 -7.33 -3.95
C ASN A 35 -10.07 -6.67 -3.82
N LEU A 36 -10.13 -5.39 -3.43
CA LEU A 36 -11.36 -4.61 -3.33
C LEU A 36 -11.75 -3.93 -4.66
N VAL A 37 -10.87 -3.96 -5.67
CA VAL A 37 -11.20 -3.48 -7.00
C VAL A 37 -12.02 -4.56 -7.72
N PRO A 38 -13.30 -4.28 -8.07
CA PRO A 38 -14.11 -5.25 -8.78
C PRO A 38 -13.53 -5.52 -10.18
N ASN A 39 -13.49 -6.79 -10.58
CA ASN A 39 -13.19 -7.15 -11.96
C ASN A 39 -14.40 -6.79 -12.83
N LEU A 40 -14.29 -5.70 -13.58
CA LEU A 40 -15.30 -5.31 -14.55
C LEU A 40 -15.21 -6.22 -15.78
N THR A 41 -16.11 -7.19 -15.89
CA THR A 41 -16.25 -8.05 -17.07
C THR A 41 -16.88 -7.28 -18.23
N HIS A 42 -16.46 -7.56 -19.47
CA HIS A 42 -16.95 -6.87 -20.66
C HIS A 42 -18.47 -6.94 -20.77
N SER A 43 -19.12 -5.79 -20.79
CA SER A 43 -20.56 -5.64 -20.87
C SER A 43 -20.85 -4.54 -21.88
N GLY A 44 -21.76 -4.78 -22.83
CA GLY A 44 -22.04 -3.87 -23.94
C GLY A 44 -22.72 -2.54 -23.58
N ASP A 45 -22.86 -2.22 -22.28
CA ASP A 45 -23.39 -0.93 -21.82
C ASP A 45 -22.27 0.14 -21.86
N PRO A 46 -22.48 1.28 -22.56
CA PRO A 46 -21.52 2.39 -22.62
C PRO A 46 -21.06 2.91 -21.25
N ARG A 47 -21.90 2.86 -20.21
CA ARG A 47 -21.51 3.28 -18.85
C ARG A 47 -20.51 2.33 -18.23
N GLN A 48 -20.65 1.03 -18.51
CA GLN A 48 -19.73 0.03 -18.01
C GLN A 48 -18.39 0.08 -18.76
N GLN A 49 -18.40 0.46 -20.04
CA GLN A 49 -17.18 0.77 -20.79
C GLN A 49 -16.42 1.96 -20.18
N LEU A 50 -17.12 3.07 -19.87
CA LEU A 50 -16.51 4.23 -19.20
C LEU A 50 -15.91 3.87 -17.83
N LEU A 51 -16.60 3.03 -17.05
CA LEU A 51 -16.10 2.54 -15.76
C LEU A 51 -14.84 1.68 -15.93
N GLN A 52 -14.79 0.82 -16.95
CA GLN A 52 -13.61 0.01 -17.28
C GLN A 52 -12.41 0.89 -17.65
N GLU A 53 -12.62 1.88 -18.53
CA GLU A 53 -11.56 2.82 -18.92
C GLU A 53 -11.03 3.63 -17.74
N THR A 54 -11.95 4.06 -16.86
CA THR A 54 -11.60 4.79 -15.63
C THR A 54 -10.78 3.90 -14.69
N GLN A 55 -11.21 2.66 -14.46
CA GLN A 55 -10.49 1.70 -13.62
C GLN A 55 -9.08 1.41 -14.17
N ALA A 56 -8.96 1.10 -15.46
CA ALA A 56 -7.67 0.83 -16.10
C ALA A 56 -6.72 2.04 -16.02
N THR A 57 -7.26 3.25 -16.12
CA THR A 57 -6.49 4.50 -15.97
C THR A 57 -5.96 4.65 -14.54
N VAL A 58 -6.80 4.42 -13.54
CA VAL A 58 -6.41 4.49 -12.11
C VAL A 58 -5.36 3.43 -11.78
N GLU A 59 -5.55 2.18 -12.22
CA GLU A 59 -4.59 1.09 -12.00
C GLU A 59 -3.22 1.39 -12.65
N LYS A 60 -3.22 2.00 -13.84
CA LYS A 60 -2.00 2.43 -14.53
C LYS A 60 -1.28 3.56 -13.80
N LEU A 61 -2.02 4.51 -13.23
CA LEU A 61 -1.45 5.59 -12.41
C LEU A 61 -0.91 5.05 -11.08
N ALA A 62 -1.62 4.13 -10.43
CA ALA A 62 -1.18 3.51 -9.19
C ALA A 62 0.08 2.64 -9.40
N SER A 63 0.14 1.87 -10.50
CA SER A 63 1.31 1.05 -10.85
C SER A 63 2.58 1.88 -11.08
N ARG A 64 2.44 3.16 -11.48
CA ARG A 64 3.57 4.07 -11.70
C ARG A 64 4.02 4.81 -10.44
N GLN A 65 3.13 4.96 -9.46
CA GLN A 65 3.44 5.56 -8.16
C GLN A 65 4.03 4.53 -7.18
N GLY A 66 3.85 3.23 -7.46
CA GLY A 66 4.41 2.16 -6.67
C GLY A 66 5.94 2.08 -6.80
N ILE A 67 6.62 2.41 -5.69
CA ILE A 67 7.99 2.09 -5.30
C ILE A 67 9.01 3.23 -5.50
N SER A 68 9.02 4.17 -4.54
CA SER A 68 10.27 4.69 -3.97
C SER A 68 10.22 4.31 -2.48
N PHE A 69 11.14 3.44 -2.06
CA PHE A 69 11.37 3.13 -0.65
C PHE A 69 12.18 4.25 0.02
#